data_AF-A0A953GA96-F1
#
_entry.id   AF-A0A953GA96-F1
#
_cell.length_a   1.000
_cell.length_b   1.000
_cell.length_c   1.000
_cell.angle_alpha   90.00
_cell.angle_beta   90.00
_cell.angle_gamma   90.00
#
_symmetry.space_group_name_H-M   'P 1'
#
loop_
_entity.id
_entity.type
_entity.pdbx_description
1 polymer ?
#
loop_
_entity_poly.entity_id
_entity_poly.type
_entity_poly.pdbx_seq_one_letter_code
_entity_poly.pdbx_strand_id
1 'polypeptide(L)'
;MDNESNSYKADQIIRNHMLWSMGAGLIWVPIVDFLAVSAIQLDMVRQLAALYGKDFKEAQGKAIISALGSSGVSRIAARAVKFIPGVGTILGGITMSTMSGASTFAIGELFKKHFESGGTVLDFDPEAIKSKYNDLFEKGKEYASQLKKQPAPSPDPSAQAKSDQAEPDQPSSSRSMIDQLKDIAELKEKGLLSEEEYQDFKRKILGK
;
A
#
# COMPACT_ATOMS: atom_id res chain seq x y z
N MET A 1 -12.43 -16.39 26.43
CA MET A 1 -11.83 -17.28 25.41
C MET A 1 -11.87 -16.66 24.01
N ASP A 2 -12.65 -15.59 23.78
CA ASP A 2 -12.83 -15.00 22.45
C ASP A 2 -11.64 -14.13 22.00
N ASN A 3 -10.92 -13.50 22.94
CA ASN A 3 -9.82 -12.59 22.62
C ASN A 3 -8.61 -13.31 22.00
N GLU A 4 -8.30 -14.53 22.45
CA GLU A 4 -7.16 -15.31 21.94
C GLU A 4 -7.41 -15.81 20.51
N SER A 5 -8.65 -16.20 20.20
CA SER A 5 -9.08 -16.57 18.84
C SER A 5 -9.07 -15.37 17.89
N ASN A 6 -9.51 -14.20 18.35
CA ASN A 6 -9.47 -12.97 17.57
C ASN A 6 -8.04 -12.49 17.32
N SER A 7 -7.16 -12.57 18.31
CA SER A 7 -5.75 -12.19 18.16
C SER A 7 -5.05 -13.05 17.09
N TYR A 8 -5.29 -14.37 17.07
CA TYR A 8 -4.77 -15.27 16.05
C TYR A 8 -5.31 -14.94 14.63
N LYS A 9 -6.61 -14.67 14.50
CA LYS A 9 -7.21 -14.27 13.21
C LYS A 9 -6.67 -12.92 12.72
N ALA A 10 -6.47 -11.97 13.63
CA ALA A 10 -5.85 -10.68 13.32
C ALA A 10 -4.43 -10.87 12.77
N ASP A 11 -3.63 -11.76 13.37
CA ASP A 11 -2.29 -12.07 12.89
C ASP A 11 -2.29 -12.64 11.47
N GLN A 12 -3.26 -13.50 11.12
CA GLN A 12 -3.41 -14.02 9.76
C GLN A 12 -3.76 -12.91 8.76
N ILE A 13 -4.69 -12.01 9.12
CA ILE A 13 -5.05 -10.84 8.29
C ILE A 13 -3.80 -9.99 8.04
N ILE A 14 -3.05 -9.64 9.10
CA ILE A 14 -1.85 -8.82 9.00
C ILE A 14 -0.79 -9.49 8.12
N ARG A 15 -0.51 -10.78 8.36
CA ARG A 15 0.46 -11.55 7.59
C ARG A 15 0.12 -11.62 6.11
N ASN A 16 -1.15 -11.86 5.77
CA ASN A 16 -1.60 -11.95 4.39
C ASN A 16 -1.40 -10.60 3.66
N HIS A 17 -1.84 -9.50 4.26
CA HIS A 17 -1.65 -8.17 3.68
C HIS A 17 -0.16 -7.78 3.62
N MET A 18 0.66 -8.21 4.58
CA MET A 18 2.10 -8.03 4.51
C MET A 18 2.70 -8.70 3.27
N LEU A 19 2.30 -9.94 2.96
CA LEU A 19 2.74 -10.64 1.74
C LEU A 19 2.29 -9.93 0.46
N TRP A 20 1.02 -9.47 0.40
CA TRP A 20 0.51 -8.70 -0.73
C TRP A 20 1.28 -7.38 -0.91
N SER A 21 1.51 -6.64 0.17
CA SER A 21 2.29 -5.39 0.16
C SER A 21 3.75 -5.62 -0.25
N MET A 22 4.35 -6.75 0.13
CA MET A 22 5.69 -7.14 -0.32
C MET A 22 5.73 -7.45 -1.82
N GLY A 23 4.66 -8.00 -2.38
CA GLY A 23 4.53 -8.32 -3.81
C GLY A 23 4.13 -7.13 -4.70
N ALA A 24 3.45 -6.13 -4.14
CA ALA A 24 2.96 -4.95 -4.87
C ALA A 24 4.07 -3.99 -5.35
N GLY A 25 5.33 -4.15 -4.92
CA GLY A 25 6.46 -3.31 -5.33
C GLY A 25 7.01 -3.62 -6.72
N LEU A 26 6.15 -3.98 -7.67
CA LEU A 26 6.52 -4.41 -9.03
C LEU A 26 5.93 -3.53 -10.15
N ILE A 27 5.38 -2.35 -9.84
CA ILE A 27 4.89 -1.42 -10.87
C ILE A 27 5.91 -0.28 -11.03
N TRP A 28 6.33 -0.04 -12.28
CA TRP A 28 7.41 0.88 -12.66
C TRP A 28 7.17 2.37 -12.34
N VAL A 29 6.16 2.73 -11.53
CA VAL A 29 5.82 4.10 -11.15
C VAL A 29 5.69 4.21 -9.62
N PRO A 30 6.64 4.87 -8.92
CA PRO A 30 6.68 4.95 -7.46
C PRO A 30 5.41 5.48 -6.77
N ILE A 31 4.63 6.33 -7.46
CA ILE A 31 3.36 6.88 -6.94
C ILE A 31 2.27 5.80 -6.92
N VAL A 32 2.21 4.97 -7.96
CA VAL A 32 1.22 3.90 -8.10
C VAL A 32 1.47 2.82 -7.04
N ASP A 33 2.74 2.48 -6.79
CA ASP A 33 3.14 1.55 -5.73
C ASP A 33 2.65 2.04 -4.35
N PHE A 34 2.79 3.33 -4.05
CA PHE A 34 2.34 3.90 -2.77
C PHE A 34 0.81 3.83 -2.61
N LEU A 35 0.06 4.14 -3.67
CA LEU A 35 -1.40 4.04 -3.66
C LEU A 35 -1.88 2.60 -3.49
N ALA A 36 -1.25 1.65 -4.19
CA ALA A 36 -1.55 0.23 -4.07
C ALA A 36 -1.31 -0.28 -2.64
N VAL A 37 -0.15 0.02 -2.05
CA VAL A 37 0.16 -0.35 -0.66
C VAL A 37 -0.82 0.30 0.32
N SER A 38 -1.18 1.57 0.11
CA SER A 38 -2.16 2.26 0.96
C SER A 38 -3.54 1.62 0.89
N ALA A 39 -3.97 1.15 -0.29
CA ALA A 39 -5.22 0.42 -0.46
C ALA A 39 -5.19 -0.93 0.27
N ILE A 40 -4.09 -1.68 0.16
CA ILE A 40 -3.88 -2.94 0.90
C ILE A 40 -3.95 -2.69 2.40
N GLN A 41 -3.29 -1.64 2.89
CA GLN A 41 -3.31 -1.27 4.31
C GLN A 41 -4.71 -0.86 4.78
N LEU A 42 -5.48 -0.16 3.94
CA LEU A 42 -6.84 0.26 4.27
C LEU A 42 -7.79 -0.94 4.40
N ASP A 43 -7.71 -1.88 3.45
CA ASP A 43 -8.52 -3.11 3.51
C ASP A 43 -8.17 -3.96 4.73
N MET A 44 -6.88 -4.08 5.06
CA MET A 44 -6.41 -4.75 6.29
C MET A 44 -7.07 -4.15 7.54
N VAL A 45 -7.06 -2.82 7.69
CA VAL A 45 -7.65 -2.15 8.85
C VAL A 45 -9.17 -2.35 8.89
N ARG A 46 -9.84 -2.33 7.74
CA ARG A 46 -11.27 -2.63 7.63
C ARG A 46 -11.59 -4.05 8.09
N GLN A 47 -10.80 -5.05 7.68
CA GLN A 47 -10.96 -6.44 8.10
C GLN A 47 -10.70 -6.62 9.60
N LEU A 48 -9.68 -5.94 10.15
CA LEU A 48 -9.41 -5.94 11.59
C LEU A 48 -10.58 -5.31 12.36
N ALA A 49 -11.11 -4.17 11.91
CA ALA A 49 -12.24 -3.53 12.57
C ALA A 49 -13.47 -4.46 12.60
N ALA A 50 -13.79 -5.11 11.47
CA ALA A 50 -14.87 -6.08 11.39
C ALA A 50 -14.66 -7.28 12.33
N LEU A 51 -13.43 -7.80 12.42
CA LEU A 51 -13.09 -8.92 13.32
C LEU A 51 -13.32 -8.57 14.80
N TYR A 52 -13.03 -7.34 15.20
CA TYR A 52 -13.23 -6.86 16.57
C TYR A 52 -14.60 -6.20 16.81
N GLY A 53 -15.52 -6.24 15.82
CA GLY A 53 -16.85 -5.63 15.91
C GLY A 53 -16.81 -4.11 16.10
N LYS A 54 -15.82 -3.44 15.52
CA LYS A 54 -15.63 -1.98 15.59
C LYS A 54 -16.11 -1.30 14.32
N ASP A 55 -16.71 -0.13 14.49
CA ASP A 55 -17.09 0.72 13.37
C ASP A 55 -15.84 1.21 12.61
N PHE A 56 -15.89 1.08 11.29
CA PHE A 56 -14.84 1.53 10.40
C PHE A 56 -15.35 2.65 9.50
N LYS A 57 -14.68 3.82 9.56
CA LYS A 57 -14.91 4.93 8.64
C LYS A 57 -13.72 5.05 7.70
N GLU A 58 -13.97 4.81 6.42
CA GLU A 58 -12.93 4.75 5.39
C GLU A 58 -12.08 6.03 5.31
N ALA A 59 -12.72 7.21 5.39
CA ALA A 59 -12.04 8.49 5.36
C ALA A 59 -11.01 8.65 6.51
N GLN A 60 -11.33 8.12 7.70
CA GLN A 60 -10.44 8.20 8.87
C GLN A 60 -9.33 7.18 8.80
N GLY A 61 -9.65 5.95 8.36
CA GLY A 61 -8.64 4.93 8.06
C GLY A 61 -7.60 5.46 7.07
N LYS A 62 -8.06 6.08 5.97
CA LYS A 62 -7.19 6.74 4.97
C LYS A 62 -6.35 7.85 5.59
N ALA A 63 -6.95 8.73 6.39
CA ALA A 63 -6.23 9.83 7.03
C ALA A 63 -5.10 9.31 7.94
N ILE A 64 -5.38 8.32 8.78
CA ILE A 64 -4.39 7.71 9.68
C ILE A 64 -3.27 7.01 8.91
N ILE A 65 -3.64 6.19 7.91
CA ILE A 65 -2.66 5.49 7.06
C ILE A 65 -1.78 6.52 6.34
N SER A 66 -2.35 7.61 5.83
CA SER A 66 -1.58 8.67 5.18
C SER A 66 -0.65 9.41 6.15
N ALA A 67 -1.07 9.64 7.39
CA ALA A 67 -0.26 10.30 8.43
C ALA A 67 0.94 9.42 8.86
N LEU A 68 0.71 8.11 9.02
CA LEU A 68 1.78 7.15 9.32
C LEU A 68 2.68 6.88 8.10
N GLY A 69 2.08 6.83 6.91
CA GLY A 69 2.75 6.63 5.62
C GLY A 69 3.66 7.80 5.26
N SER A 70 3.21 9.05 5.42
CA SER A 70 4.01 10.25 5.17
C SER A 70 5.25 10.34 6.07
N SER A 71 5.15 9.89 7.33
CA SER A 71 6.30 9.73 8.22
C SER A 71 7.31 8.69 7.71
N GLY A 72 6.85 7.65 7.02
CA GLY A 72 7.70 6.66 6.35
C GLY A 72 8.33 7.19 5.05
N VAL A 73 7.55 7.89 4.21
CA VAL A 73 8.00 8.50 2.96
C VAL A 73 9.10 9.53 3.21
N SER A 74 9.00 10.33 4.28
CA SER A 74 10.04 11.28 4.69
C SER A 74 11.40 10.60 4.94
N ARG A 75 11.39 9.39 5.52
CA ARG A 75 12.60 8.59 5.80
C ARG A 75 13.15 7.94 4.53
N ILE A 76 12.27 7.53 3.62
CA ILE A 76 12.66 7.02 2.30
C ILE A 76 13.30 8.14 1.49
N ALA A 77 12.67 9.32 1.43
CA ALA A 77 13.17 10.50 0.73
C ALA A 77 14.53 10.98 1.29
N ALA A 78 14.69 11.03 2.62
CA ALA A 78 15.98 11.36 3.25
C ALA A 78 17.09 10.35 2.92
N ARG A 79 16.75 9.08 2.66
CA ARG A 79 17.69 8.03 2.22
C ARG A 79 17.85 7.98 0.69
N ALA A 80 16.91 8.56 -0.05
CA ALA A 80 16.86 8.59 -1.51
C ALA A 80 17.77 9.65 -2.14
N VAL A 81 18.39 10.53 -1.35
CA VAL A 81 19.40 11.49 -1.85
C VAL A 81 20.64 10.78 -2.45
N LYS A 82 20.76 9.44 -2.32
CA LYS A 82 21.81 8.60 -2.94
C LYS A 82 21.34 7.78 -4.17
N PHE A 83 20.21 8.11 -4.81
CA PHE A 83 19.84 7.52 -6.11
C PHE A 83 20.57 8.25 -7.26
N ILE A 84 21.88 8.00 -7.40
CA ILE A 84 22.63 8.35 -8.62
C ILE A 84 22.36 7.25 -9.65
N PRO A 85 21.96 7.55 -10.90
CA PRO A 85 21.79 6.54 -11.93
C PRO A 85 23.15 5.91 -12.27
N GLY A 86 23.28 4.59 -12.14
CA GLY A 86 24.46 3.84 -12.59
C GLY A 86 25.03 2.83 -11.60
N VAL A 87 25.15 3.17 -10.30
CA VAL A 87 25.60 2.22 -9.27
C VAL A 87 25.04 2.60 -7.89
N GLY A 88 24.32 1.65 -7.29
CA GLY A 88 24.43 1.35 -5.86
C GLY A 88 23.61 2.20 -4.88
N THR A 89 22.41 1.72 -4.54
CA THR A 89 21.79 2.02 -3.25
C THR A 89 21.10 0.80 -2.63
N ILE A 90 21.87 -0.27 -2.44
CA ILE A 90 21.59 -1.36 -1.48
C ILE A 90 22.45 -1.13 -0.23
N LEU A 91 22.66 0.11 0.19
CA LEU A 91 23.49 0.40 1.37
C LEU A 91 22.64 0.16 2.64
N GLY A 92 22.39 -1.11 2.96
CA GLY A 92 21.74 -1.51 4.22
C GLY A 92 20.73 -2.67 4.18
N GLY A 93 20.75 -3.56 3.19
CA GLY A 93 20.04 -4.85 3.25
C GLY A 93 18.49 -4.84 3.26
N ILE A 94 17.85 -3.68 3.26
CA ILE A 94 16.38 -3.55 3.27
C ILE A 94 15.91 -3.13 1.89
N THR A 95 15.08 -3.97 1.25
CA THR A 95 14.48 -3.70 -0.06
C THR A 95 13.13 -2.99 0.06
N MET A 96 12.64 -2.35 -1.02
CA MET A 96 11.31 -1.74 -1.08
C MET A 96 10.19 -2.70 -0.63
N SER A 97 10.24 -3.97 -1.04
CA SER A 97 9.28 -4.98 -0.57
C SER A 97 9.33 -5.17 0.95
N THR A 98 10.54 -5.22 1.54
CA THR A 98 10.71 -5.38 2.99
C THR A 98 10.15 -4.16 3.73
N MET A 99 10.36 -2.95 3.21
CA MET A 99 9.80 -1.72 3.79
C MET A 99 8.28 -1.68 3.71
N SER A 100 7.73 -2.07 2.57
CA SER A 100 6.28 -2.15 2.34
C SER A 100 5.62 -3.16 3.29
N GLY A 101 6.23 -4.35 3.42
CA GLY A 101 5.81 -5.36 4.38
C GLY A 101 5.89 -4.86 5.83
N ALA A 102 7.02 -4.24 6.20
CA ALA A 102 7.23 -3.70 7.54
C ALA A 102 6.21 -2.61 7.91
N SER A 103 5.89 -1.71 6.98
CA SER A 103 4.88 -0.67 7.18
C SER A 103 3.50 -1.29 7.39
N THR A 104 3.14 -2.28 6.57
CA THR A 104 1.86 -2.98 6.67
C THR A 104 1.72 -3.73 7.99
N PHE A 105 2.77 -4.43 8.41
CA PHE A 105 2.82 -5.07 9.73
C PHE A 105 2.64 -4.06 10.87
N ALA A 106 3.37 -2.94 10.81
CA ALA A 106 3.32 -1.94 11.87
C ALA A 106 1.94 -1.30 12.03
N ILE A 107 1.29 -0.96 10.92
CA ILE A 107 -0.08 -0.43 10.92
C ILE A 107 -1.05 -1.48 11.47
N GLY A 108 -0.94 -2.73 10.99
CA GLY A 108 -1.81 -3.82 11.40
C GLY A 108 -1.75 -4.10 12.91
N GLU A 109 -0.55 -4.23 13.46
CA GLU A 109 -0.32 -4.44 14.90
C GLU A 109 -0.84 -3.29 15.75
N LEU A 110 -0.76 -2.06 15.23
CA LEU A 110 -1.20 -0.87 15.95
C LEU A 110 -2.72 -0.83 16.06
N PHE A 111 -3.42 -1.10 14.95
CA PHE A 111 -4.88 -1.21 14.95
C PHE A 111 -5.38 -2.43 15.71
N LYS A 112 -4.69 -3.58 15.60
CA LYS A 112 -5.00 -4.79 16.39
C LYS A 112 -5.01 -4.45 17.89
N LYS A 113 -3.92 -3.88 18.41
CA LYS A 113 -3.82 -3.49 19.83
C LYS A 113 -4.85 -2.45 20.23
N HIS A 114 -5.10 -1.47 19.35
CA HIS A 114 -6.09 -0.43 19.60
C HIS A 114 -7.50 -1.01 19.73
N PHE A 115 -7.90 -1.90 18.81
CA PHE A 115 -9.20 -2.57 18.85
C PHE A 115 -9.32 -3.56 20.01
N GLU A 116 -8.26 -4.28 20.36
CA GLU A 116 -8.20 -5.16 21.54
C GLU A 116 -8.40 -4.38 22.85
N SER A 117 -7.88 -3.14 22.93
CA SER A 117 -8.11 -2.24 24.08
C SER A 117 -9.50 -1.60 24.10
N GLY A 118 -10.34 -1.89 23.11
CA GLY A 118 -11.70 -1.38 23.00
C GLY A 118 -11.84 -0.07 22.20
N GLY A 119 -10.74 0.51 21.73
CA GLY A 119 -10.74 1.71 20.90
C GLY A 119 -11.34 1.50 19.51
N THR A 120 -11.65 2.59 18.82
CA THR A 120 -12.13 2.60 17.42
C THR A 120 -11.19 3.41 16.54
N VAL A 121 -11.37 3.37 15.22
CA VAL A 121 -10.59 4.22 14.30
C VAL A 121 -10.73 5.72 14.62
N LEU A 122 -11.84 6.12 15.25
CA LEU A 122 -12.12 7.51 15.64
C LEU A 122 -11.20 8.02 16.76
N ASP A 123 -10.76 7.13 17.64
CA ASP A 123 -10.02 7.47 18.87
C ASP A 123 -8.50 7.30 18.70
N PHE A 124 -8.06 7.20 17.44
CA PHE A 124 -6.68 6.91 17.10
C PHE A 124 -5.87 8.20 17.01
N ASP A 125 -4.95 8.42 17.95
CA ASP A 125 -4.04 9.56 17.96
C ASP A 125 -2.70 9.21 17.29
N PRO A 126 -2.44 9.68 16.05
CA PRO A 126 -1.23 9.37 15.29
C PRO A 126 0.06 9.89 15.95
N GLU A 127 -0.02 10.95 16.76
CA GLU A 127 1.16 11.53 17.41
C GLU A 127 1.57 10.70 18.62
N ALA A 128 0.61 10.30 19.45
CA ALA A 128 0.85 9.47 20.64
C ALA A 128 1.43 8.09 20.30
N ILE A 129 1.15 7.57 19.11
CA ILE A 129 1.53 6.22 18.69
C ILE A 129 2.73 6.18 17.73
N LYS A 130 3.26 7.33 17.32
CA LYS A 130 4.39 7.41 16.38
C LYS A 130 5.61 6.63 16.86
N SER A 131 5.87 6.65 18.17
CA SER A 131 6.95 5.86 18.78
C SER A 131 6.69 4.35 18.64
N LYS A 132 5.49 3.90 19.01
CA LYS A 132 5.08 2.49 18.87
C LYS A 132 5.10 2.01 17.43
N TYR A 133 4.70 2.87 16.48
CA TYR A 133 4.79 2.58 15.05
C TYR A 133 6.23 2.29 14.63
N ASN A 134 7.21 3.07 15.11
CA ASN A 134 8.62 2.84 14.77
C ASN A 134 9.12 1.50 15.31
N ASP A 135 8.80 1.18 16.57
CA ASP A 135 9.18 -0.10 17.17
C ASP A 135 8.58 -1.28 16.40
N LEU A 136 7.30 -1.17 16.02
CA LEU A 136 6.61 -2.18 15.24
C LEU A 136 7.15 -2.26 13.81
N PHE A 137 7.54 -1.13 13.21
CA PHE A 137 8.17 -1.08 11.89
C PHE A 137 9.52 -1.79 11.90
N GLU A 138 10.35 -1.57 12.92
CA GLU A 138 11.62 -2.27 13.08
C GLU A 138 11.42 -3.79 13.19
N LYS A 139 10.48 -4.23 14.03
CA LYS A 139 10.07 -5.65 14.11
C LYS A 139 9.53 -6.18 12.77
N GLY A 140 8.74 -5.37 12.08
CA GLY A 140 8.16 -5.69 10.77
C GLY A 140 9.22 -5.92 9.70
N LYS A 141 10.37 -5.21 9.75
CA LYS A 141 11.48 -5.46 8.81
C LYS A 141 12.09 -6.83 9.00
N GLU A 142 12.30 -7.26 10.25
CA GLU A 142 12.80 -8.59 10.56
C GLU A 142 11.81 -9.66 10.08
N TYR A 143 10.52 -9.46 10.38
CA TYR A 143 9.49 -10.41 10.00
C TYR A 143 9.32 -10.53 8.48
N ALA A 144 9.28 -9.40 7.76
CA ALA A 144 9.23 -9.38 6.30
C ALA A 144 10.50 -10.02 5.68
N SER A 145 11.67 -9.84 6.30
CA SER A 145 12.91 -10.48 5.85
C SER A 145 12.90 -12.00 6.05
N GLN A 146 12.22 -12.49 7.09
CA GLN A 146 12.00 -13.93 7.30
C GLN A 146 11.00 -14.49 6.28
N LEU A 147 9.91 -13.78 5.98
CA LEU A 147 8.94 -14.22 4.96
C LEU A 147 9.54 -14.27 3.56
N LYS A 148 10.48 -13.39 3.21
CA LYS A 148 11.22 -13.48 1.92
C LYS A 148 12.03 -14.76 1.76
N LYS A 149 12.43 -15.42 2.85
CA LYS A 149 13.22 -16.66 2.82
C LYS A 149 12.34 -17.90 2.62
N GLN A 150 11.01 -17.77 2.66
CA GLN A 150 10.05 -18.81 2.34
C GLN A 150 9.47 -18.56 0.94
N PRO A 151 9.21 -19.61 0.12
CA PRO A 151 8.55 -19.42 -1.17
C PRO A 151 7.19 -18.75 -0.96
N ALA A 152 6.96 -17.62 -1.64
CA ALA A 152 5.68 -16.93 -1.60
C ALA A 152 4.57 -17.87 -2.10
N PRO A 153 3.37 -17.86 -1.52
CA PRO A 153 2.20 -18.42 -2.20
C PRO A 153 2.09 -17.74 -3.57
N SER A 154 2.00 -18.54 -4.64
CA SER A 154 1.73 -18.03 -5.97
C SER A 154 0.46 -17.16 -5.92
N PRO A 155 0.45 -15.96 -6.54
CA PRO A 155 -0.75 -15.15 -6.57
C PRO A 155 -1.86 -15.95 -7.23
N ASP A 156 -2.94 -16.21 -6.50
CA ASP A 156 -4.18 -16.72 -7.05
C ASP A 156 -4.80 -15.58 -7.88
N PRO A 157 -4.90 -15.71 -9.22
CA PRO A 157 -5.51 -14.69 -10.08
C PRO A 157 -6.98 -14.42 -9.73
N SER A 158 -7.62 -15.28 -8.93
CA SER A 158 -9.03 -15.13 -8.55
C SER A 158 -9.29 -14.10 -7.44
N ALA A 159 -8.26 -13.63 -6.71
CA ALA A 159 -8.41 -12.52 -5.76
C ALA A 159 -8.54 -11.15 -6.44
N GLN A 160 -8.25 -11.06 -7.74
CA GLN A 160 -8.41 -9.84 -8.56
C GLN A 160 -9.82 -9.65 -9.13
N ALA A 161 -10.79 -10.52 -8.84
CA ALA A 161 -12.14 -10.43 -9.39
C ALA A 161 -13.21 -10.55 -8.29
N LYS A 162 -13.35 -9.53 -7.42
CA LYS A 162 -14.53 -9.33 -6.56
C LYS A 162 -14.54 -7.97 -5.84
N SER A 163 -14.45 -6.88 -6.60
CA SER A 163 -15.04 -5.59 -6.18
C SER A 163 -15.43 -4.72 -7.37
N ASP A 164 -15.95 -5.34 -8.44
CA ASP A 164 -16.79 -4.69 -9.44
C ASP A 164 -18.19 -5.32 -9.35
N GLN A 165 -19.09 -4.75 -8.55
CA GLN A 165 -20.54 -4.88 -8.72
C GLN A 165 -21.23 -3.58 -8.28
N ALA A 166 -21.26 -2.64 -9.22
CA ALA A 166 -22.44 -1.82 -9.49
C ALA A 166 -22.47 -1.60 -11.02
N GLU A 167 -23.11 -2.52 -11.74
CA GLU A 167 -23.43 -2.41 -13.17
C GLU A 167 -24.93 -2.03 -13.30
N PRO A 168 -25.40 -1.38 -14.40
CA PRO A 168 -25.21 -1.91 -15.76
C PRO A 168 -24.83 -0.89 -16.85
N ASP A 169 -23.86 -1.25 -17.70
CA ASP A 169 -23.99 -1.34 -19.18
C ASP A 169 -22.62 -1.41 -19.87
N GLN A 170 -22.32 -2.55 -20.51
CA GLN A 170 -21.19 -2.78 -21.43
C GLN A 170 -21.55 -2.40 -22.90
N PRO A 171 -20.63 -2.43 -23.90
CA PRO A 171 -19.15 -2.48 -23.87
C PRO A 171 -18.48 -1.41 -24.78
N SER A 172 -17.16 -1.15 -24.62
CA SER A 172 -16.17 -1.10 -25.72
C SER A 172 -14.89 -0.31 -25.35
N SER A 173 -13.75 -0.90 -25.71
CA SER A 173 -12.37 -0.48 -25.46
C SER A 173 -11.95 0.91 -25.97
N SER A 174 -12.85 1.67 -26.58
CA SER A 174 -12.56 2.99 -27.17
C SER A 174 -12.61 4.15 -26.18
N ARG A 175 -13.41 4.06 -25.10
CA ARG A 175 -13.46 5.13 -24.08
C ARG A 175 -12.17 5.22 -23.26
N SER A 176 -11.60 4.07 -22.88
CA SER A 176 -10.34 4.00 -22.12
C SER A 176 -9.17 4.68 -22.83
N MET A 177 -9.05 4.49 -24.16
CA MET A 177 -7.97 5.11 -24.95
C MET A 177 -8.11 6.63 -25.03
N ILE A 178 -9.34 7.14 -25.16
CA ILE A 178 -9.61 8.59 -25.26
C ILE A 178 -9.31 9.28 -23.93
N ASP A 179 -9.66 8.65 -22.81
CA ASP A 179 -9.41 9.23 -21.50
C ASP A 179 -7.91 9.22 -21.16
N GLN A 180 -7.18 8.15 -21.51
CA GLN A 180 -5.72 8.12 -21.43
C GLN A 180 -5.05 9.21 -22.27
N LEU A 181 -5.58 9.53 -23.46
CA LEU A 181 -5.07 10.60 -24.31
C LEU A 181 -5.29 12.00 -23.72
N LYS A 182 -6.39 12.20 -22.97
CA LYS A 182 -6.66 13.45 -22.27
C LYS A 182 -5.72 13.64 -21.08
N ASP A 183 -5.51 12.60 -20.29
CA ASP A 183 -4.63 12.65 -19.12
C ASP A 183 -3.18 13.02 -19.53
N ILE A 184 -2.65 12.41 -20.59
CA ILE A 184 -1.30 12.76 -21.07
C ILE A 184 -1.22 14.16 -21.69
N ALA A 185 -2.32 14.67 -22.26
CA ALA A 185 -2.37 16.03 -22.80
C ALA A 185 -2.36 17.07 -21.66
N GLU A 186 -3.09 16.79 -20.58
CA GLU A 186 -3.11 17.64 -19.39
C GLU A 186 -1.75 17.66 -18.68
N LEU A 187 -1.05 16.53 -18.63
CA LEU A 187 0.30 16.43 -18.08
C LEU A 187 1.32 17.23 -18.91
N LYS A 188 1.19 17.27 -20.23
CA LYS A 188 2.00 18.12 -21.11
C LYS A 188 1.70 19.61 -20.89
N GLU A 189 0.42 19.99 -20.81
CA GLU A 189 0.00 21.37 -20.59
C GLU A 189 0.50 21.91 -19.24
N LYS A 190 0.53 21.06 -18.22
CA LYS A 190 1.09 21.36 -16.90
C LYS A 190 2.63 21.38 -16.87
N GLY A 191 3.30 21.12 -17.99
CA GLY A 191 4.76 21.06 -18.09
C GLY A 191 5.39 19.87 -17.35
N LEU A 192 4.59 18.84 -17.02
CA LEU A 192 5.05 17.63 -16.33
C LEU A 192 5.58 16.56 -17.30
N LEU A 193 5.29 16.71 -18.60
CA LEU A 193 5.82 15.90 -19.69
C LEU A 193 6.53 16.79 -20.69
N SER A 194 7.71 16.35 -21.14
CA SER A 194 8.34 16.92 -22.33
C SER A 194 7.56 16.56 -23.60
N GLU A 195 7.77 17.33 -24.68
CA GLU A 195 7.14 17.05 -25.98
C GLU A 195 7.46 15.64 -26.48
N GLU A 196 8.70 15.18 -26.25
CA GLU A 196 9.17 13.86 -26.68
C GLU A 196 8.43 12.73 -25.94
N GLU A 197 8.30 12.85 -24.61
CA GLU A 197 7.59 11.87 -23.78
C GLU A 197 6.09 11.82 -24.12
N TYR A 198 5.47 12.97 -24.38
CA TYR A 198 4.07 13.04 -24.80
C TYR A 198 3.82 12.26 -26.11
N GLN A 199 4.71 12.38 -27.10
CA GLN A 199 4.56 11.67 -28.38
C GLN A 199 4.77 10.16 -28.23
N ASP A 200 5.65 9.73 -27.33
CA ASP A 200 5.88 8.31 -27.03
C ASP A 200 4.67 7.65 -26.35
N PHE A 201 4.09 8.32 -25.33
CA PHE A 201 2.88 7.83 -24.68
C PHE A 201 1.69 7.80 -25.64
N LYS A 202 1.54 8.85 -26.47
CA LYS A 202 0.48 8.92 -27.48
C LYS A 202 0.59 7.79 -28.51
N ARG A 203 1.79 7.47 -29.00
CA ARG A 203 2.02 6.35 -29.93
C ARG A 203 1.66 5.00 -29.31
N LYS A 204 2.12 4.78 -28.08
CA LYS A 204 1.85 3.55 -27.32
C LYS A 204 0.37 3.34 -27.04
N ILE A 205 -0.37 4.41 -26.74
CA ILE A 205 -1.82 4.39 -26.53
C ILE A 205 -2.56 4.14 -27.85
N LEU A 206 -2.13 4.75 -28.96
CA LEU A 206 -2.73 4.57 -30.28
C LEU A 206 -2.36 3.24 -30.96
N GLY A 207 -1.50 2.43 -30.34
CA GLY A 207 -1.04 1.16 -30.89
C GLY A 207 -0.31 1.27 -32.23
N LYS A 208 0.38 2.39 -32.46
CA LYS A 208 1.10 2.71 -33.71
C LYS A 208 2.58 2.99 -33.47
#